data_AF-A0A7C3AAY5-F1
#
_entry.id   AF-A0A7C3AAY5-F1
#
_cell.length_a   1.000
_cell.length_b   1.000
_cell.length_c   1.000
_cell.angle_alpha   90.00
_cell.angle_beta   90.00
_cell.angle_gamma   90.00
#
_symmetry.space_group_name_H-M   'P 1'
#
loop_
_entity.id
_entity.type
_entity.pdbx_description
1 polymer ?
#
loop_
_entity_poly.entity_id
_entity_poly.type
_entity_poly.pdbx_seq_one_letter_code
_entity_poly.pdbx_strand_id
1 'polypeptide(L)'
;MTVQELKRLLSLLRTQRGAAEEGRWEEVTGLVPETGREIENLIRHPAQPGSREELERLAEEVKVLEKLLKERKKEILERARWLQESKKGLRGYFPQGKPPARFVDRWLR
;
A
#
# COMPACT_ATOMS: atom_id res chain seq x y z
N MET A 1 10.25 -17.26 19.51
CA MET A 1 9.59 -17.64 18.26
C MET A 1 9.57 -19.14 18.03
N THR A 2 8.35 -19.69 17.98
CA THR A 2 8.11 -21.04 17.48
C THR A 2 7.86 -21.00 15.96
N VAL A 3 7.97 -22.14 15.27
CA VAL A 3 7.61 -22.29 13.84
C VAL A 3 6.21 -21.71 13.52
N GLN A 4 5.32 -21.60 14.50
CA GLN A 4 3.99 -21.03 14.34
C GLN A 4 4.00 -19.51 14.07
N GLU A 5 4.88 -18.73 14.70
CA GLU A 5 4.88 -17.26 14.50
C GLU A 5 5.47 -16.89 13.13
N LEU A 6 6.45 -17.66 12.65
CA LEU A 6 7.03 -17.50 11.31
C LEU A 6 5.99 -17.82 10.22
N LYS A 7 5.19 -18.88 10.42
CA LYS A 7 4.05 -19.20 9.56
C LYS A 7 2.97 -18.11 9.60
N ARG A 8 2.70 -17.53 10.77
CA ARG A 8 1.74 -16.43 10.92
C ARG A 8 2.19 -15.21 10.14
N LEU A 9 3.46 -14.79 10.29
CA LEU A 9 4.01 -13.65 9.55
C LEU A 9 3.96 -13.89 8.04
N LEU A 10 4.34 -15.09 7.58
CA LEU A 10 4.24 -15.46 6.16
C LEU A 10 2.78 -15.37 5.64
N SER A 11 1.81 -15.81 6.44
CA SER A 11 0.38 -15.71 6.10
C SER A 11 -0.08 -14.25 5.98
N LEU A 12 0.34 -13.38 6.90
CA LEU A 12 0.03 -11.95 6.87
C LEU A 12 0.61 -11.26 5.64
N LEU A 13 1.85 -11.57 5.29
CA LEU A 13 2.52 -11.02 4.11
C LEU A 13 1.83 -11.47 2.81
N ARG A 14 1.44 -12.74 2.71
CA ARG A 14 0.70 -13.27 1.56
C ARG A 14 -0.69 -12.64 1.42
N THR A 15 -1.38 -12.42 2.53
CA THR A 15 -2.69 -11.77 2.53
C THR A 15 -2.57 -10.33 2.03
N GLN A 16 -1.60 -9.58 2.54
CA GLN A 16 -1.30 -8.22 2.05
C GLN A 16 -0.93 -8.21 0.57
N ARG A 17 -0.12 -9.17 0.12
CA ARG A 17 0.24 -9.28 -1.29
C ARG A 17 -0.98 -9.51 -2.16
N GLY A 18 -1.84 -10.48 -1.82
CA GLY A 18 -3.07 -10.74 -2.57
C GLY A 18 -3.98 -9.51 -2.63
N ALA A 19 -4.17 -8.84 -1.49
CA ALA A 19 -4.92 -7.59 -1.45
C ALA A 19 -4.29 -6.48 -2.31
N ALA A 20 -2.96 -6.36 -2.32
CA ALA A 20 -2.23 -5.38 -3.13
C ALA A 20 -2.34 -5.69 -4.64
N GLU A 21 -2.20 -6.96 -5.05
CA GLU A 21 -2.38 -7.41 -6.44
C GLU A 21 -3.79 -7.12 -6.95
N GLU A 22 -4.80 -7.22 -6.07
CA GLU A 22 -6.20 -6.92 -6.39
C GLU A 22 -6.58 -5.43 -6.19
N GLY A 23 -5.62 -4.58 -5.82
CA GLY A 23 -5.82 -3.14 -5.61
C GLY A 23 -6.64 -2.78 -4.36
N ARG A 24 -6.87 -3.72 -3.44
CA ARG A 24 -7.54 -3.51 -2.15
C ARG A 24 -6.61 -2.86 -1.13
N TRP A 25 -6.21 -1.62 -1.40
CA TRP A 25 -5.22 -0.92 -0.59
C TRP A 25 -5.67 -0.64 0.84
N GLU A 26 -6.97 -0.48 1.10
CA GLU A 26 -7.51 -0.31 2.45
C GLU A 26 -7.24 -1.55 3.32
N GLU A 27 -7.43 -2.74 2.77
CA GLU A 27 -7.14 -4.02 3.43
C GLU A 27 -5.64 -4.16 3.69
N VAL A 28 -4.80 -3.80 2.71
CA VAL A 28 -3.33 -3.77 2.90
C VAL A 28 -2.97 -2.88 4.09
N THR A 29 -3.49 -1.64 4.15
CA THR A 29 -3.22 -0.73 5.29
C THR A 29 -3.75 -1.26 6.61
N GLY A 30 -4.89 -1.96 6.61
CA GLY A 30 -5.47 -2.55 7.82
C GLY A 30 -4.60 -3.64 8.44
N LEU A 31 -3.79 -4.33 7.64
CA LEU A 31 -2.91 -5.42 8.09
C LEU A 31 -1.53 -4.95 8.55
N VAL A 32 -1.16 -3.68 8.30
CA VAL A 32 0.15 -3.13 8.67
C VAL A 32 0.42 -3.19 10.18
N PRO A 33 -0.52 -2.81 11.09
CA PRO A 33 -0.25 -2.85 12.52
C PRO A 33 0.02 -4.27 13.05
N GLU A 34 -0.72 -5.27 12.56
CA GLU A 34 -0.52 -6.66 12.96
C GLU A 34 0.81 -7.19 12.44
N THR A 35 1.13 -6.93 11.17
CA THR A 35 2.40 -7.34 10.55
C THR A 35 3.60 -6.68 11.23
N GLY A 36 3.50 -5.39 11.55
CA GLY A 36 4.52 -4.65 12.29
C GLY A 36 4.78 -5.25 13.66
N ARG A 37 3.72 -5.64 14.39
CA ARG A 37 3.84 -6.31 15.69
C ARG A 37 4.58 -7.65 15.58
N GLU A 38 4.26 -8.46 14.58
CA GLU A 38 4.93 -9.75 14.37
C GLU A 38 6.41 -9.58 13.97
N ILE A 39 6.74 -8.55 13.17
CA ILE A 39 8.13 -8.21 12.85
C ILE A 39 8.89 -7.70 14.09
N GLU A 40 8.29 -6.82 14.90
CA GLU A 40 8.92 -6.34 16.13
C GLU A 40 9.19 -7.49 17.11
N ASN A 41 8.25 -8.43 17.24
CA ASN A 41 8.41 -9.64 18.05
C ASN A 41 9.58 -10.48 17.52
N LEU A 42 9.72 -10.62 16.20
CA LEU A 42 10.82 -11.32 15.55
C LEU A 42 12.18 -10.68 15.88
N ILE A 43 12.27 -9.35 15.85
CA ILE A 43 13.50 -8.61 16.15
C ILE A 43 13.87 -8.73 17.64
N ARG A 44 12.89 -8.62 18.55
CA ARG A 44 13.12 -8.65 20.00
C ARG A 44 13.41 -10.04 20.55
N HIS A 45 12.87 -11.07 19.91
CA HIS A 45 13.03 -12.46 20.32
C HIS A 45 13.56 -13.31 19.16
N PRO A 46 14.82 -13.12 18.75
CA PRO A 46 15.44 -13.93 17.72
C PRO A 46 15.45 -15.38 18.20
N ALA A 47 14.57 -16.20 17.65
CA ALA A 47 14.51 -17.61 18.01
C ALA A 47 15.36 -18.46 17.07
N GLN A 48 15.40 -19.77 17.35
CA GLN A 48 16.01 -20.72 16.43
C GLN A 48 15.47 -20.49 15.02
N PRO A 49 16.36 -20.38 14.01
CA PRO A 49 15.95 -20.08 12.66
C PRO A 49 14.94 -21.14 12.21
N GLY A 50 13.82 -20.69 11.61
CA GLY A 50 13.01 -21.57 10.77
C GLY A 50 13.88 -22.22 9.70
N SER A 51 13.34 -23.17 8.93
CA SER A 51 14.16 -23.78 7.88
C SER A 51 14.67 -22.67 6.94
N ARG A 52 15.86 -22.87 6.36
CA ARG A 52 16.42 -21.92 5.40
C ARG A 52 15.41 -21.58 4.29
N GLU A 53 14.61 -22.56 3.87
CA GLU A 53 13.55 -22.32 2.87
C GLU A 53 12.43 -21.42 3.40
N GLU A 54 12.06 -21.50 4.68
CA GLU A 54 11.05 -20.62 5.28
C GLU A 54 11.54 -19.17 5.32
N LEU A 55 12.81 -18.94 5.64
CA LEU A 55 13.43 -17.62 5.63
C LEU A 55 13.55 -17.06 4.20
N GLU A 56 13.93 -17.89 3.23
CA GLU A 56 13.99 -17.50 1.82
C GLU A 56 12.60 -17.14 1.27
N ARG A 57 11.56 -17.91 1.62
CA ARG A 57 10.17 -17.59 1.26
C ARG A 57 9.72 -16.27 1.88
N LEU A 58 10.03 -16.04 3.16
CA LEU A 58 9.68 -14.79 3.84
C LEU A 58 10.34 -13.58 3.15
N ALA A 59 11.62 -13.69 2.80
CA ALA A 59 12.34 -12.64 2.10
C ALA A 59 11.71 -12.34 0.72
N GLU A 60 11.30 -13.38 -0.02
CA GLU A 60 10.66 -13.21 -1.32
C GLU A 60 9.29 -12.52 -1.20
N GLU A 61 8.45 -12.91 -0.24
CA GLU A 61 7.14 -12.26 -0.05
C GLU A 61 7.31 -10.77 0.34
N VAL A 62 8.28 -10.44 1.20
CA VAL A 62 8.61 -9.05 1.56
C VAL A 62 9.03 -8.26 0.32
N LYS A 63 9.91 -8.83 -0.50
CA LYS A 63 10.41 -8.18 -1.72
C LYS A 63 9.29 -7.91 -2.73
N VAL A 64 8.38 -8.86 -2.93
CA VAL A 64 7.22 -8.69 -3.82
C VAL A 64 6.31 -7.59 -3.30
N LEU A 65 5.97 -7.62 -2.01
CA LEU A 65 5.11 -6.61 -1.40
C LEU A 65 5.75 -5.20 -1.46
N GLU A 66 7.05 -5.09 -1.22
CA GLU A 66 7.78 -3.83 -1.32
C GLU A 66 7.71 -3.24 -2.74
N LYS A 67 7.83 -4.08 -3.78
CA LYS A 67 7.69 -3.67 -5.17
C LYS A 67 6.29 -3.10 -5.44
N LEU A 68 5.24 -3.81 -5.04
CA LEU A 68 3.85 -3.37 -5.22
C LEU A 68 3.58 -2.03 -4.52
N LEU A 69 4.08 -1.85 -3.29
CA LEU A 69 3.94 -0.61 -2.55
C LEU A 69 4.69 0.56 -3.22
N LYS A 70 5.87 0.31 -3.79
CA LYS A 70 6.64 1.32 -4.56
C LYS A 70 5.90 1.75 -5.83
N GLU A 71 5.34 0.79 -6.56
CA GLU A 71 4.52 1.07 -7.75
C GLU A 71 3.30 1.90 -7.37
N ARG A 72 2.58 1.50 -6.31
CA ARG A 72 1.43 2.26 -5.80
C ARG A 72 1.79 3.68 -5.37
N LYS A 73 2.92 3.86 -4.68
CA LYS A 73 3.42 5.19 -4.29
C LYS A 73 3.64 6.07 -5.52
N LYS A 74 4.23 5.51 -6.59
CA LYS A 74 4.46 6.23 -7.84
C LYS A 74 3.15 6.71 -8.45
N GLU A 75 2.15 5.84 -8.55
CA GLU A 75 0.82 6.18 -9.07
C GLU A 75 0.16 7.31 -8.27
N ILE A 76 0.20 7.23 -6.93
CA ILE A 76 -0.39 8.26 -6.06
C ILE A 76 0.31 9.61 -6.27
N LEU A 77 1.64 9.62 -6.40
CA LEU A 77 2.40 10.84 -6.65
C LEU A 77 2.12 11.43 -8.03
N GLU A 78 1.97 10.60 -9.06
CA GLU A 78 1.58 11.04 -10.41
C GLU A 78 0.17 11.62 -10.41
N ARG A 79 -0.79 10.97 -9.74
CA ARG A 79 -2.16 11.46 -9.57
C ARG A 79 -2.20 12.78 -8.81
N ALA A 80 -1.40 12.91 -7.74
CA ALA A 80 -1.31 14.15 -6.97
C ALA A 80 -0.74 15.30 -7.81
N ARG A 81 0.30 15.06 -8.63
CA ARG A 81 0.83 16.05 -9.57
C ARG A 81 -0.21 16.48 -10.59
N TRP A 82 -0.90 15.52 -11.21
CA TRP A 82 -1.97 15.80 -12.15
C TRP A 82 -3.09 16.66 -11.55
N LEU A 83 -3.51 16.38 -10.31
CA LEU A 83 -4.49 17.20 -9.59
C LEU A 83 -3.97 18.61 -9.31
N GLN A 84 -2.69 18.78 -8.97
CA GLN A 84 -2.08 20.09 -8.76
C GLN A 84 -2.02 20.91 -10.05
N GLU A 85 -1.65 20.30 -11.17
CA GLU A 85 -1.63 20.94 -12.49
C GLU A 85 -3.05 21.31 -12.95
N SER A 86 -4.00 20.40 -12.77
CA SER A 86 -5.42 20.64 -13.06
C SER A 86 -5.98 21.81 -12.24
N LYS A 87 -5.62 21.91 -10.95
CA LYS A 87 -5.99 23.06 -10.10
C LYS A 87 -5.44 24.39 -10.62
N LYS A 88 -4.21 24.41 -11.14
CA LYS A 88 -3.63 25.63 -11.77
C LYS A 88 -4.39 26.01 -13.03
N GLY A 89 -4.71 25.03 -13.88
CA GLY A 89 -5.55 25.23 -15.06
C GLY A 89 -6.91 25.81 -14.70
N LEU A 90 -7.61 25.23 -13.71
CA LEU A 90 -8.91 25.71 -13.24
C LEU A 90 -8.87 27.13 -12.67
N ARG A 91 -7.78 27.55 -12.01
CA ARG A 91 -7.59 28.94 -11.58
C ARG A 91 -7.52 29.93 -12.74
N GLY A 92 -7.00 29.51 -13.90
CA GLY A 92 -7.01 30.30 -15.14
C GLY A 92 -8.38 30.38 -15.80
N TYR A 93 -9.25 29.39 -15.59
CA TYR A 93 -10.62 29.37 -16.13
C TYR A 93 -11.64 30.15 -15.27
N PHE A 94 -11.37 30.37 -13.96
CA PHE A 94 -12.25 31.12 -13.05
C PHE A 94 -11.53 32.30 -12.36
N PRO A 95 -11.16 33.36 -13.09
CA PRO A 95 -10.50 34.53 -12.51
C PRO A 95 -11.35 35.32 -11.49
N GLN A 96 -12.67 35.06 -11.39
CA GLN A 96 -13.58 35.76 -10.47
C GLN A 96 -14.34 34.85 -9.47
N GLY A 97 -13.91 33.59 -9.29
CA GLY A 97 -14.37 32.80 -8.13
C GLY A 97 -15.76 32.17 -8.18
N LYS A 98 -16.41 32.05 -9.35
CA LYS A 98 -17.58 31.18 -9.52
C LYS A 98 -17.43 30.23 -10.72
N PRO A 99 -17.58 28.90 -10.55
CA PRO A 99 -17.66 27.97 -11.67
C PRO A 99 -18.95 28.22 -12.49
N PRO A 100 -18.98 27.91 -13.80
CA PRO A 100 -20.15 28.03 -14.64
C PRO A 100 -21.04 26.82 -14.32
N ALA A 101 -22.34 27.07 -14.17
CA ALA A 101 -23.32 26.06 -13.75
C ALA A 101 -23.28 24.75 -14.57
N ARG A 102 -22.79 24.79 -15.81
CA ARG A 102 -22.72 23.64 -16.74
C ARG A 102 -21.54 22.69 -16.52
N PHE A 103 -20.60 23.01 -15.62
CA PHE A 103 -19.40 22.17 -15.40
C PHE A 103 -19.66 21.02 -14.41
N VAL A 104 -20.67 21.15 -13.55
CA VAL A 104 -21.00 20.17 -12.50
C VAL A 104 -21.74 18.95 -13.07
N ASP A 105 -22.56 19.12 -14.10
CA ASP A 105 -23.39 18.04 -14.68
C ASP A 105 -22.58 16.93 -15.38
N ARG A 106 -21.32 17.17 -15.77
CA ARG A 106 -20.50 16.20 -16.52
C ARG A 106 -19.62 15.30 -15.64
N TRP A 107 -19.48 15.62 -14.35
CA TRP A 107 -18.60 14.89 -13.41
C TRP A 107 -19.36 14.02 -12.39
N LEU A 108 -20.69 14.05 -12.42
CA LEU A 108 -21.58 13.26 -11.55
C LEU A 108 -22.23 12.06 -12.27
N ARG A 109 -21.70 11.64 -13.43
CA ARG A 109 -22.06 10.37 -14.09
C ARG A 109 -20.86 9.45 -14.15
#